data_AF-A0A956E4F3-F1
#
_entry.id   AF-A0A956E4F3-F1
#
_cell.length_a   1.000
_cell.length_b   1.000
_cell.length_c   1.000
_cell.angle_alpha   90.00
_cell.angle_beta   90.00
_cell.angle_gamma   90.00
#
_symmetry.space_group_name_H-M   'P 1'
#
loop_
_entity.id
_entity.type
_entity.pdbx_description
1 polymer ?
#
loop_
_entity_poly.entity_id
_entity_poly.type
_entity_poly.pdbx_seq_one_letter_code
_entity_poly.pdbx_strand_id
1 'polypeptide(L)'
;MCGERSRRRSDGWRRLLWSLLLGSALAGSALPSCATTEDDYACTAEDNLALFKRKIQPLLSDEHPSSCNQCHLTGVNLAAFARETPCETMACLEAEGLADPDDPDNSLVLAWIARAAPSSPLSPSAASLEFQAFRSFLRYQSECGDQVCAGVTCSSQAGGDVCVAKREPAVLDIPDEGGCDDKQLEQLFADSIYRWRGRCYPCHFDSTKPEDDAPKWINASQVCDVASLATLHNVESSGYIRTDKPEKSWLLLKPLAEEAGGVEHGGHTKFKDQEDVAYQAFLYFIQRYAECKNR
;
A
#
# COMPACT_ATOMS: atom_id res chain seq x y z
N MET A 1 -38.31 34.16 2.80
CA MET A 1 -38.57 35.12 3.90
C MET A 1 -37.24 35.60 4.42
N CYS A 2 -37.08 36.93 4.54
CA CYS A 2 -35.98 37.70 5.17
C CYS A 2 -34.57 37.53 4.56
N GLY A 3 -33.87 38.56 4.11
CA GLY A 3 -34.13 40.00 4.11
C GLY A 3 -32.85 40.74 3.73
N GLU A 4 -32.97 41.68 2.81
CA GLU A 4 -31.95 42.65 2.43
C GLU A 4 -31.58 43.57 3.61
N ARG A 5 -30.30 43.98 3.68
CA ARG A 5 -29.96 45.33 4.13
C ARG A 5 -28.96 45.98 3.18
N SER A 6 -29.48 47.04 2.55
CA SER A 6 -28.79 48.03 1.76
C SER A 6 -28.12 49.10 2.63
N ARG A 7 -27.32 49.95 1.97
CA ARG A 7 -26.86 51.33 2.27
C ARG A 7 -25.33 51.40 2.32
N ARG A 8 -24.64 52.40 1.76
CA ARG A 8 -25.00 53.60 0.98
C ARG A 8 -23.71 54.17 0.37
N ARG A 9 -23.88 54.82 -0.78
CA ARG A 9 -22.99 55.81 -1.43
C ARG A 9 -22.31 56.78 -0.46
N SER A 10 -21.12 57.28 -0.80
CA SER A 10 -20.99 58.62 -1.43
C SER A 10 -19.54 59.04 -1.67
N ASP A 11 -19.39 59.70 -2.81
CA ASP A 11 -18.19 60.34 -3.32
C ASP A 11 -17.71 61.53 -2.49
N GLY A 12 -16.39 61.72 -2.54
CA GLY A 12 -15.77 63.01 -2.79
C GLY A 12 -15.58 63.93 -1.59
N TRP A 13 -14.36 64.40 -1.38
CA TRP A 13 -14.03 65.82 -1.41
C TRP A 13 -12.53 66.03 -1.61
N ARG A 14 -12.23 67.10 -2.34
CA ARG A 14 -10.93 67.54 -2.86
C ARG A 14 -10.10 68.28 -1.79
N ARG A 15 -8.83 68.50 -2.17
CA ARG A 15 -7.88 69.60 -1.80
C ARG A 15 -6.93 69.26 -0.65
N LEU A 16 -5.65 69.63 -0.65
CA LEU A 16 -4.70 70.13 -1.65
C LEU A 16 -3.32 70.04 -0.94
N LEU A 17 -2.27 69.64 -1.67
CA LEU A 17 -0.84 70.04 -1.59
C LEU A 17 -0.22 70.34 -0.21
N TRP A 18 0.91 69.70 0.12
CA TRP A 18 2.21 70.38 0.39
C TRP A 18 3.35 69.36 0.26
N SER A 19 4.34 69.71 -0.56
CA SER A 19 5.54 68.94 -0.91
C SER A 19 6.65 69.10 0.14
N LEU A 20 7.46 68.06 0.37
CA LEU A 20 8.90 68.08 0.74
C LEU A 20 9.35 66.60 0.87
N LEU A 21 9.98 66.03 -0.15
CA LEU A 21 11.44 65.91 -0.36
C LEU A 21 12.14 64.86 0.52
N LEU A 22 12.98 64.07 -0.16
CA LEU A 22 14.10 63.24 0.29
C LEU A 22 13.80 61.80 0.76
N GLY A 23 14.07 60.88 -0.18
CA GLY A 23 15.20 59.97 0.03
C GLY A 23 14.87 58.54 0.42
N SER A 24 15.44 57.64 -0.39
CA SER A 24 16.04 56.35 0.00
C SER A 24 15.27 55.07 -0.34
N ALA A 25 16.02 54.20 -1.01
CA ALA A 25 15.92 52.74 -1.09
C ALA A 25 14.71 52.14 -1.83
N LEU A 26 14.95 51.79 -3.09
CA LEU A 26 14.36 50.60 -3.70
C LEU A 26 14.82 49.37 -2.89
N ALA A 27 14.08 49.02 -1.84
CA ALA A 27 14.13 47.69 -1.27
C ALA A 27 13.34 46.77 -2.22
N GLY A 28 14.05 45.99 -3.03
CA GLY A 28 13.46 44.89 -3.76
C GLY A 28 12.82 43.93 -2.76
N SER A 29 11.50 43.85 -2.77
CA SER A 29 10.73 42.85 -2.06
C SER A 29 11.03 41.48 -2.69
N ALA A 30 12.08 40.81 -2.20
CA ALA A 30 12.21 39.38 -2.39
C ALA A 30 11.05 38.74 -1.64
N LEU A 31 10.00 38.38 -2.38
CA LEU A 31 8.98 37.47 -1.88
C LEU A 31 9.69 36.18 -1.45
N PRO A 32 9.46 35.67 -0.23
CA PRO A 32 9.93 34.33 0.11
C PRO A 32 9.25 33.38 -0.86
N SER A 33 10.04 32.80 -1.77
CA SER A 33 9.60 31.65 -2.52
C SER A 33 9.36 30.55 -1.48
N CYS A 34 8.12 30.04 -1.40
CA CYS A 34 7.81 28.83 -0.67
C CYS A 34 8.48 27.64 -1.39
N ALA A 35 9.81 27.56 -1.29
CA ALA A 35 10.49 26.29 -1.40
C ALA A 35 10.33 25.63 -0.03
N THR A 36 9.44 24.66 0.06
CA THR A 36 9.42 23.72 1.18
C THR A 36 10.79 23.07 1.21
N THR A 37 11.58 23.41 2.21
CA THR A 37 12.88 22.80 2.50
C THR A 37 12.67 21.29 2.58
N GLU A 38 13.47 20.54 1.82
CA GLU A 38 13.78 19.16 2.16
C GLU A 38 14.12 19.12 3.67
N ASP A 39 13.54 18.18 4.42
CA ASP A 39 13.74 18.10 5.87
C ASP A 39 15.27 18.01 6.12
N ASP A 40 15.90 19.07 6.62
CA ASP A 40 17.32 19.09 7.00
C ASP A 40 17.47 18.25 8.28
N TYR A 41 17.73 16.95 8.13
CA TYR A 41 18.00 16.04 9.24
C TYR A 41 19.47 15.63 9.25
N ALA A 42 20.06 15.50 10.44
CA ALA A 42 21.37 14.88 10.58
C ALA A 42 21.20 13.36 10.71
N CYS A 43 22.16 12.59 10.20
CA CYS A 43 22.14 11.13 10.34
C CYS A 43 22.50 10.70 11.77
N THR A 44 21.60 10.96 12.73
CA THR A 44 21.77 10.67 14.15
C THR A 44 20.70 9.71 14.67
N ALA A 45 20.99 9.01 15.77
CA ALA A 45 20.01 8.13 16.41
C ALA A 45 18.81 8.94 16.95
N GLU A 46 19.07 10.16 17.44
CA GLU A 46 18.06 11.10 17.92
C GLU A 46 17.12 11.54 16.81
N ASP A 47 17.64 11.95 15.65
CA ASP A 47 16.81 12.36 14.51
C ASP A 47 16.00 11.19 13.95
N ASN A 48 16.61 10.00 13.88
CA ASN A 48 15.92 8.77 13.48
C ASN A 48 14.71 8.49 14.40
N LEU A 49 14.93 8.53 15.71
CA LEU A 49 13.86 8.32 16.69
C LEU A 49 12.82 9.45 16.65
N ALA A 50 13.24 10.70 16.49
CA ALA A 50 12.35 11.85 16.43
C ALA A 50 11.45 11.82 15.18
N LEU A 51 12.00 11.44 14.02
CA LEU A 51 11.24 11.22 12.79
C LEU A 51 10.23 10.10 12.99
N PHE A 52 10.67 8.94 13.51
CA PHE A 52 9.80 7.79 13.75
C PHE A 52 8.66 8.11 14.71
N LYS A 53 8.95 8.72 15.86
CA LYS A 53 7.94 9.13 16.85
C LYS A 53 6.94 10.15 16.31
N ARG A 54 7.39 11.06 15.44
CA ARG A 54 6.56 12.13 14.87
C ARG A 54 5.68 11.63 13.73
N LYS A 55 6.23 10.78 12.84
CA LYS A 55 5.59 10.41 11.57
C LYS A 55 5.03 8.98 11.58
N ILE A 56 5.72 8.01 12.17
CA ILE A 56 5.34 6.59 12.11
C ILE A 56 4.53 6.16 13.33
N GLN A 57 5.04 6.40 14.55
CA GLN A 57 4.40 5.94 15.78
C GLN A 57 2.91 6.34 15.92
N PRO A 58 2.47 7.55 15.54
CA PRO A 58 1.05 7.91 15.64
C PRO A 58 0.14 7.07 14.74
N LEU A 59 0.69 6.45 13.69
CA LEU A 59 -0.04 5.56 12.77
C LEU A 59 -0.19 4.13 13.34
N LEU A 60 0.47 3.83 14.45
CA LEU A 60 0.51 2.48 15.05
C LEU A 60 -0.47 2.34 16.22
N SER A 61 -1.14 3.41 16.64
CA SER A 61 -2.12 3.32 17.73
C SER A 61 -3.42 2.72 17.22
N ASP A 62 -4.08 1.91 18.06
CA ASP A 62 -5.40 1.34 17.77
C ASP A 62 -6.49 2.42 17.58
N GLU A 63 -6.22 3.66 18.01
CA GLU A 63 -7.11 4.82 17.81
C GLU A 63 -6.91 5.51 16.46
N HIS A 64 -5.83 5.22 15.73
CA HIS A 64 -5.64 5.73 14.37
C HIS A 64 -6.29 4.74 13.38
N PRO A 65 -7.44 5.06 12.76
CA PRO A 65 -8.01 4.20 11.75
C PRO A 65 -7.04 4.12 10.57
N SER A 66 -6.31 3.01 10.47
CA SER A 66 -5.37 2.72 9.37
C SER A 66 -6.03 3.07 8.03
N SER A 67 -5.37 3.88 7.20
CA SER A 67 -5.93 4.26 5.90
C SER A 67 -6.14 3.05 5.00
N CYS A 68 -5.35 1.98 5.20
CA CYS A 68 -5.60 0.70 4.56
C CYS A 68 -7.05 0.25 4.82
N ASN A 69 -7.53 0.41 6.06
CA ASN A 69 -8.90 0.07 6.48
C ASN A 69 -9.96 1.07 5.99
N GLN A 70 -9.59 2.23 5.44
CA GLN A 70 -10.54 3.29 5.07
C GLN A 70 -11.03 3.23 3.62
N CYS A 71 -10.34 2.54 2.69
CA CYS A 71 -10.75 2.57 1.28
C CYS A 71 -10.88 1.21 0.60
N HIS A 72 -10.03 0.21 0.84
CA HIS A 72 -10.14 -1.10 0.14
C HIS A 72 -9.56 -2.32 0.89
N LEU A 73 -8.96 -2.12 2.06
CA LEU A 73 -8.23 -3.16 2.78
C LEU A 73 -8.67 -3.17 4.24
N THR A 74 -9.90 -3.61 4.53
CA THR A 74 -10.17 -4.07 5.91
C THR A 74 -9.21 -5.21 6.19
N GLY A 75 -8.31 -5.01 7.15
CA GLY A 75 -7.39 -6.02 7.64
C GLY A 75 -5.93 -5.59 7.72
N VAL A 76 -5.46 -4.62 6.95
CA VAL A 76 -4.03 -4.23 6.98
C VAL A 76 -3.82 -3.13 8.02
N ASN A 77 -3.48 -3.51 9.25
CA ASN A 77 -3.03 -2.56 10.28
C ASN A 77 -1.57 -2.17 10.00
N LEU A 78 -1.27 -0.88 9.81
CA LEU A 78 0.12 -0.42 9.67
C LEU A 78 0.98 -0.76 10.89
N ALA A 79 0.36 -0.91 12.07
CA ALA A 79 1.01 -1.45 13.26
C ALA A 79 1.57 -2.87 13.07
N ALA A 80 1.09 -3.65 12.10
CA ALA A 80 1.65 -4.95 11.79
C ALA A 80 3.07 -4.87 11.19
N PHE A 81 3.41 -3.75 10.54
CA PHE A 81 4.70 -3.56 9.87
C PHE A 81 5.71 -2.77 10.68
N ALA A 82 5.25 -1.96 11.63
CA ALA A 82 6.15 -1.27 12.54
C ALA A 82 6.55 -2.14 13.73
N ARG A 83 7.73 -1.86 14.26
CA ARG A 83 8.30 -2.49 15.45
C ARG A 83 8.52 -1.42 16.52
N GLU A 84 8.99 -1.83 17.69
CA GLU A 84 9.20 -0.90 18.82
C GLU A 84 10.24 0.18 18.52
N THR A 85 11.18 -0.11 17.61
CA THR A 85 12.27 0.80 17.24
C THR A 85 12.28 1.11 15.73
N PRO A 86 12.79 2.30 15.32
CA PRO A 86 12.94 2.61 13.90
C PRO A 86 13.86 1.63 13.16
N CYS A 87 14.97 1.24 13.78
CA CYS A 87 15.93 0.32 13.14
C CYS A 87 15.34 -1.08 12.94
N GLU A 88 14.62 -1.62 13.92
CA GLU A 88 13.98 -2.92 13.77
C GLU A 88 12.81 -2.86 12.77
N THR A 89 12.08 -1.74 12.74
CA THR A 89 11.02 -1.51 11.74
C THR A 89 11.59 -1.57 10.33
N MET A 90 12.68 -0.83 10.05
CA MET A 90 13.30 -0.85 8.73
C MET A 90 13.84 -2.24 8.40
N ALA A 91 14.58 -2.87 9.31
CA ALA A 91 15.15 -4.19 9.09
C ALA A 91 14.07 -5.25 8.75
N CYS A 92 12.90 -5.17 9.38
CA CYS A 92 11.78 -6.07 9.05
C CYS A 92 11.08 -5.70 7.74
N LEU A 93 10.90 -4.42 7.43
CA LEU A 93 10.36 -4.01 6.13
C LEU A 93 11.26 -4.47 4.98
N GLU A 94 12.58 -4.37 5.12
CA GLU A 94 13.54 -4.88 4.12
C GLU A 94 13.51 -6.40 4.03
N ALA A 95 13.52 -7.09 5.18
CA ALA A 95 13.44 -8.55 5.25
C ALA A 95 12.20 -9.13 4.56
N GLU A 96 11.08 -8.41 4.64
CA GLU A 96 9.80 -8.76 4.01
C GLU A 96 9.68 -8.22 2.57
N GLY A 97 10.69 -7.48 2.09
CA GLY A 97 10.75 -6.77 0.79
C GLY A 97 9.65 -5.75 0.59
N LEU A 98 9.18 -5.18 1.70
CA LEU A 98 8.24 -4.07 1.74
C LEU A 98 8.96 -2.73 1.57
N ALA A 99 10.22 -2.65 2.00
CA ALA A 99 11.12 -1.54 1.77
C ALA A 99 12.22 -1.92 0.78
N ASP A 100 12.55 -0.96 -0.08
CA ASP A 100 13.70 -0.98 -0.99
C ASP A 100 14.64 0.15 -0.54
N PRO A 101 15.77 -0.18 0.12
CA PRO A 101 16.70 0.84 0.62
C PRO A 101 17.48 1.54 -0.50
N ASP A 102 17.59 0.92 -1.68
CA ASP A 102 18.25 1.50 -2.85
C ASP A 102 17.31 2.45 -3.63
N ASP A 103 16.00 2.18 -3.59
CA ASP A 103 14.95 3.00 -4.21
C ASP A 103 13.75 3.22 -3.25
N PRO A 104 13.93 4.06 -2.21
CA PRO A 104 12.93 4.19 -1.13
C PRO A 104 11.57 4.70 -1.61
N ASP A 105 11.53 5.46 -2.71
CA ASP A 105 10.30 5.96 -3.31
C ASP A 105 9.50 4.88 -4.07
N ASN A 106 10.15 3.80 -4.49
CA ASN A 106 9.52 2.67 -5.17
C ASN A 106 9.25 1.46 -4.24
N SER A 107 9.47 1.61 -2.94
CA SER A 107 9.18 0.60 -1.92
C SER A 107 7.72 0.09 -2.01
N LEU A 108 7.52 -1.23 -1.86
CA LEU A 108 6.22 -1.88 -2.02
C LEU A 108 5.19 -1.39 -0.99
N VAL A 109 5.62 -1.08 0.24
CA VAL A 109 4.74 -0.52 1.28
C VAL A 109 4.10 0.80 0.84
N LEU A 110 4.80 1.63 0.07
CA LEU A 110 4.27 2.90 -0.45
C LEU A 110 3.21 2.65 -1.53
N ALA A 111 3.45 1.68 -2.42
CA ALA A 111 2.46 1.26 -3.40
C ALA A 111 1.20 0.73 -2.71
N TRP A 112 1.35 0.00 -1.61
CA TRP A 112 0.22 -0.52 -0.84
C TRP A 112 -0.62 0.58 -0.20
N ILE A 113 0.01 1.56 0.43
CA ILE A 113 -0.67 2.71 1.04
C ILE A 113 -1.37 3.55 -0.05
N ALA A 114 -0.73 3.76 -1.19
CA ALA A 114 -1.30 4.56 -2.28
C ALA A 114 -2.61 3.99 -2.85
N ARG A 115 -2.86 2.67 -2.71
CA ARG A 115 -4.14 2.03 -3.11
C ARG A 115 -5.32 2.52 -2.27
N ALA A 116 -5.08 3.07 -1.09
CA ALA A 116 -6.11 3.62 -0.20
C ALA A 116 -6.40 5.11 -0.45
N ALA A 117 -5.82 5.74 -1.49
CA ALA A 117 -6.08 7.15 -1.79
C ALA A 117 -7.54 7.38 -2.24
N PRO A 118 -8.23 8.41 -1.72
CA PRO A 118 -9.63 8.67 -2.02
C PRO A 118 -9.81 9.17 -3.45
N SER A 119 -11.02 8.99 -3.96
CA SER A 119 -11.49 9.56 -5.23
C SER A 119 -11.89 11.05 -5.14
N SER A 120 -11.70 11.72 -4.00
CA SER A 120 -12.21 13.08 -3.73
C SER A 120 -11.12 14.06 -3.25
N PRO A 121 -11.12 15.33 -3.73
CA PRO A 121 -10.03 16.31 -3.54
C PRO A 121 -10.13 17.19 -2.26
N LEU A 122 -11.01 16.88 -1.30
CA LEU A 122 -11.22 17.72 -0.12
C LEU A 122 -10.48 17.14 1.10
N SER A 123 -9.32 17.73 1.44
CA SER A 123 -8.34 17.34 2.48
C SER A 123 -7.46 16.12 2.15
N PRO A 124 -6.18 16.07 2.59
CA PRO A 124 -5.37 14.86 2.47
C PRO A 124 -6.08 13.72 3.20
N SER A 125 -6.32 12.61 2.53
CA SER A 125 -6.80 11.41 3.21
C SER A 125 -5.81 10.92 4.25
N ALA A 126 -6.27 10.08 5.16
CA ALA A 126 -5.40 9.25 5.99
C ALA A 126 -4.32 8.57 5.13
N ALA A 127 -4.66 8.07 3.94
CA ALA A 127 -3.70 7.43 3.02
C ALA A 127 -2.62 8.40 2.52
N SER A 128 -2.96 9.65 2.27
CA SER A 128 -1.99 10.66 1.85
C SER A 128 -1.01 11.01 2.98
N LEU A 129 -1.49 11.05 4.23
CA LEU A 129 -0.67 11.30 5.41
C LEU A 129 0.25 10.11 5.71
N GLU A 130 -0.30 8.89 5.67
CA GLU A 130 0.45 7.66 5.85
C GLU A 130 1.52 7.48 4.77
N PHE A 131 1.18 7.76 3.51
CA PHE A 131 2.13 7.70 2.39
C PHE A 131 3.30 8.66 2.62
N GLN A 132 3.01 9.92 2.98
CA GLN A 132 4.06 10.91 3.23
C GLN A 132 4.92 10.56 4.46
N ALA A 133 4.30 10.01 5.51
CA ALA A 133 5.00 9.56 6.71
C ALA A 133 5.97 8.42 6.39
N PHE A 134 5.50 7.35 5.75
CA PHE A 134 6.33 6.21 5.36
C PHE A 134 7.40 6.62 4.36
N ARG A 135 7.08 7.44 3.35
CA ARG A 135 8.07 7.91 2.38
C ARG A 135 9.19 8.69 3.04
N SER A 136 8.86 9.57 3.99
CA SER A 136 9.86 10.33 4.74
C SER A 136 10.77 9.41 5.56
N PHE A 137 10.19 8.40 6.21
CA PHE A 137 10.93 7.42 6.99
C PHE A 137 11.86 6.57 6.13
N LEU A 138 11.37 6.04 5.01
CA LEU A 138 12.16 5.20 4.09
C LEU A 138 13.34 5.97 3.48
N ARG A 139 13.12 7.23 3.06
CA ARG A 139 14.20 8.09 2.56
C ARG A 139 15.28 8.34 3.62
N TYR A 140 14.87 8.64 4.85
CA TYR A 140 15.81 8.79 5.96
C TYR A 140 16.63 7.51 6.19
N GLN A 141 15.99 6.34 6.18
CA GLN A 141 16.72 5.06 6.34
C GLN A 141 17.65 4.76 5.17
N SER A 142 17.24 5.04 3.93
CA SER A 142 18.09 4.90 2.74
C SER A 142 19.35 5.79 2.83
N GLU A 143 19.20 7.03 3.30
CA GLU A 143 20.30 7.99 3.37
C GLU A 143 21.20 7.81 4.60
N CYS A 144 20.62 7.45 5.74
CA CYS A 144 21.30 7.46 7.05
C CYS A 144 21.37 6.10 7.74
N GLY A 145 20.64 5.08 7.28
CA GLY A 145 20.44 3.80 7.97
C GLY A 145 21.74 3.08 8.31
N ASP A 146 22.70 3.07 7.40
CA ASP A 146 24.04 2.50 7.63
C ASP A 146 24.79 3.16 8.79
N GLN A 147 24.51 4.44 9.09
CA GLN A 147 25.16 5.18 10.17
C GLN A 147 24.46 4.96 11.51
N VAL A 148 23.13 4.86 11.50
CA VAL A 148 22.32 4.90 12.73
C VAL A 148 21.74 3.54 13.15
N CYS A 149 21.67 2.58 12.23
CA CYS A 149 21.04 1.27 12.42
C CYS A 149 21.97 0.09 12.03
N ALA A 150 23.28 0.33 11.89
CA ALA A 150 24.24 -0.69 11.49
C ALA A 150 24.12 -1.99 12.31
N GLY A 151 23.96 -3.12 11.62
CA GLY A 151 23.94 -4.46 12.22
C GLY A 151 22.62 -4.84 12.90
N VAL A 152 21.58 -4.01 12.83
CA VAL A 152 20.24 -4.39 13.27
C VAL A 152 19.59 -5.30 12.21
N THR A 153 19.10 -6.45 12.63
CA THR A 153 18.39 -7.41 11.78
C THR A 153 16.96 -7.58 12.26
N CYS A 154 16.06 -8.04 11.38
CA CYS A 154 14.69 -8.32 11.78
C CYS A 154 14.64 -9.52 12.74
N SER A 155 14.02 -9.34 13.91
CA SER A 155 13.93 -10.36 14.96
C SER A 155 13.10 -11.59 14.56
N SER A 156 12.30 -11.50 13.49
CA SER A 156 11.43 -12.58 12.98
C SER A 156 11.95 -13.30 11.72
N GLN A 157 13.19 -13.04 11.27
CA GLN A 157 13.76 -13.76 10.12
C GLN A 157 14.14 -15.19 10.52
N ALA A 158 13.50 -16.19 9.90
CA ALA A 158 14.03 -17.54 9.82
C ALA A 158 14.89 -17.60 8.54
N GLY A 159 16.14 -18.04 8.64
CA GLY A 159 17.04 -18.10 7.48
C GLY A 159 16.54 -19.07 6.40
N GLY A 160 16.27 -18.56 5.20
CA GLY A 160 15.90 -19.30 3.99
C GLY A 160 15.66 -18.33 2.82
N ASP A 161 15.48 -18.82 1.59
CA ASP A 161 15.02 -18.00 0.45
C ASP A 161 13.63 -17.45 0.78
N VAL A 162 13.60 -16.27 1.41
CA VAL A 162 12.40 -15.66 1.98
C VAL A 162 11.40 -15.39 0.86
N CYS A 163 10.12 -15.70 1.10
CA CYS A 163 9.07 -15.52 0.14
C CYS A 163 8.61 -14.07 0.09
N VAL A 164 9.51 -13.23 -0.39
CA VAL A 164 9.40 -11.79 -0.38
C VAL A 164 8.22 -11.33 -1.24
N ALA A 165 7.49 -10.33 -0.77
CA ALA A 165 6.44 -9.73 -1.57
C ALA A 165 7.08 -9.03 -2.77
N LYS A 166 6.61 -9.35 -3.99
CA LYS A 166 7.10 -8.72 -5.22
C LYS A 166 6.15 -7.60 -5.63
N ARG A 167 6.69 -6.58 -6.31
CA ARG A 167 5.87 -5.54 -6.92
C ARG A 167 4.89 -6.14 -7.92
N GLU A 168 3.67 -5.64 -7.88
CA GLU A 168 2.60 -6.00 -8.80
C GLU A 168 2.97 -5.56 -10.22
N PRO A 169 2.94 -6.47 -11.22
CA PRO A 169 3.22 -6.12 -12.60
C PRO A 169 2.12 -5.22 -13.17
N ALA A 170 2.51 -4.22 -13.98
CA ALA A 170 1.57 -3.29 -14.61
C ALA A 170 0.82 -3.90 -15.80
N VAL A 171 1.32 -5.01 -16.33
CA VAL A 171 0.74 -5.74 -17.47
C VAL A 171 0.68 -7.23 -17.13
N LEU A 172 -0.28 -7.93 -17.72
CA LEU A 172 -0.39 -9.37 -17.57
C LEU A 172 0.74 -10.04 -18.36
N ASP A 173 1.65 -10.70 -17.63
CA ASP A 173 2.74 -11.49 -18.19
C ASP A 173 2.88 -12.76 -17.34
N ILE A 174 2.28 -13.85 -17.83
CA ILE A 174 2.27 -15.15 -17.17
C ILE A 174 2.91 -16.15 -18.14
N PRO A 175 4.11 -16.67 -17.81
CA PRO A 175 4.69 -17.78 -18.56
C PRO A 175 3.79 -19.01 -18.45
N ASP A 176 3.24 -19.50 -19.57
CA ASP A 176 2.49 -20.76 -19.64
C ASP A 176 3.00 -21.61 -20.81
N GLU A 177 3.52 -22.79 -20.49
CA GLU A 177 3.94 -23.79 -21.48
C GLU A 177 2.75 -24.60 -22.05
N GLY A 178 1.55 -24.42 -21.48
CA GLY A 178 0.29 -24.95 -22.00
C GLY A 178 0.00 -26.42 -21.64
N GLY A 179 0.86 -27.07 -20.87
CA GLY A 179 0.62 -28.44 -20.42
C GLY A 179 -0.27 -28.53 -19.18
N CYS A 180 -0.51 -29.75 -18.71
CA CYS A 180 -1.49 -30.06 -17.66
C CYS A 180 -0.93 -31.02 -16.60
N ASP A 181 0.39 -31.23 -16.57
CA ASP A 181 0.99 -31.95 -15.45
C ASP A 181 0.99 -31.08 -14.18
N ASP A 182 1.10 -31.73 -13.03
CA ASP A 182 0.98 -31.07 -11.73
C ASP A 182 2.03 -29.96 -11.58
N LYS A 183 3.28 -30.20 -12.02
CA LYS A 183 4.36 -29.23 -11.92
C LYS A 183 4.07 -27.97 -12.74
N GLN A 184 3.54 -28.12 -13.95
CA GLN A 184 3.17 -26.97 -14.79
C GLN A 184 2.00 -26.18 -14.20
N LEU A 185 0.98 -26.86 -13.64
CA LEU A 185 -0.12 -26.19 -12.96
C LEU A 185 0.31 -25.48 -11.68
N GLU A 186 1.24 -26.07 -10.92
CA GLU A 186 1.84 -25.47 -9.72
C GLU A 186 2.63 -24.20 -10.08
N GLN A 187 3.46 -24.26 -11.12
CA GLN A 187 4.21 -23.10 -11.59
C GLN A 187 3.25 -22.00 -12.08
N LEU A 188 2.25 -22.38 -12.88
CA LEU A 188 1.25 -21.44 -13.34
C LEU A 188 0.51 -20.79 -12.17
N PHE A 189 0.13 -21.54 -11.13
CA PHE A 189 -0.49 -21.00 -9.92
C PHE A 189 0.43 -20.01 -9.21
N ALA A 190 1.72 -20.32 -9.10
CA ALA A 190 2.71 -19.45 -8.49
C ALA A 190 2.79 -18.10 -9.20
N ASP A 191 2.85 -18.11 -10.53
CA ASP A 191 3.02 -16.92 -11.37
C ASP A 191 1.74 -16.10 -11.54
N SER A 192 0.57 -16.73 -11.41
CA SER A 192 -0.74 -16.13 -11.67
C SER A 192 -1.51 -15.71 -10.42
N ILE A 193 -1.56 -16.56 -9.38
CA ILE A 193 -2.38 -16.33 -8.17
C ILE A 193 -1.47 -15.99 -7.00
N TYR A 194 -0.52 -16.86 -6.69
CA TYR A 194 0.30 -16.71 -5.48
C TYR A 194 1.17 -15.44 -5.52
N ARG A 195 1.58 -14.99 -6.71
CA ARG A 195 2.27 -13.72 -6.92
C ARG A 195 1.51 -12.51 -6.38
N TRP A 196 0.17 -12.54 -6.39
CA TRP A 196 -0.69 -11.43 -5.97
C TRP A 196 -1.22 -11.56 -4.54
N ARG A 197 -0.76 -12.57 -3.78
CA ARG A 197 -1.18 -12.85 -2.39
C ARG A 197 -1.15 -11.63 -1.46
N GLY A 198 -0.26 -10.66 -1.72
CA GLY A 198 -0.19 -9.41 -0.94
C GLY A 198 -1.49 -8.60 -0.94
N ARG A 199 -2.39 -8.79 -1.91
CA ARG A 199 -3.74 -8.18 -1.91
C ARG A 199 -4.70 -8.83 -0.91
N CYS A 200 -4.44 -10.07 -0.54
CA CYS A 200 -5.25 -10.88 0.38
C CYS A 200 -4.68 -10.89 1.80
N TYR A 201 -3.48 -10.32 1.99
CA TYR A 201 -2.85 -10.13 3.29
C TYR A 201 -3.57 -9.02 4.09
N PRO A 202 -3.65 -9.14 5.43
CA PRO A 202 -3.26 -10.29 6.25
C PRO A 202 -4.35 -11.36 6.36
N CYS A 203 -5.60 -11.02 6.08
CA CYS A 203 -6.75 -11.81 6.55
C CYS A 203 -6.75 -13.27 6.09
N HIS A 204 -6.23 -13.59 4.91
CA HIS A 204 -6.23 -14.96 4.38
C HIS A 204 -4.96 -15.77 4.67
N PHE A 205 -3.96 -15.19 5.37
CA PHE A 205 -2.69 -15.85 5.68
C PHE A 205 -2.78 -16.66 6.97
N ASP A 206 -2.28 -17.90 6.94
CA ASP A 206 -2.27 -18.81 8.09
C ASP A 206 -1.39 -18.35 9.27
N SER A 207 -0.46 -17.42 9.06
CA SER A 207 0.37 -16.80 10.10
C SER A 207 -0.34 -15.69 10.89
N THR A 208 -1.55 -15.31 10.51
CA THR A 208 -2.25 -14.15 11.07
C THR A 208 -3.27 -14.58 12.12
N LYS A 209 -3.63 -13.66 13.03
CA LYS A 209 -4.40 -14.00 14.22
C LYS A 209 -5.74 -14.71 13.86
N PRO A 210 -6.14 -15.73 14.63
CA PRO A 210 -7.36 -16.51 14.40
C PRO A 210 -8.67 -15.74 14.73
N GLU A 211 -8.56 -14.49 15.17
CA GLU A 211 -9.69 -13.63 15.55
C GLU A 211 -10.44 -13.07 14.32
N ASP A 212 -9.86 -13.20 13.12
CA ASP A 212 -10.50 -12.83 11.86
C ASP A 212 -11.33 -14.00 11.30
N ASP A 213 -12.62 -13.77 11.00
CA ASP A 213 -13.51 -14.75 10.38
C ASP A 213 -13.15 -15.12 8.92
N ALA A 214 -12.08 -14.54 8.38
CA ALA A 214 -11.62 -14.81 7.03
C ALA A 214 -10.98 -16.20 6.92
N PRO A 215 -11.32 -17.01 5.88
CA PRO A 215 -10.73 -18.32 5.70
C PRO A 215 -9.22 -18.21 5.47
N LYS A 216 -8.44 -18.97 6.23
CA LYS A 216 -6.98 -19.00 6.12
C LYS A 216 -6.56 -20.05 5.08
N TRP A 217 -6.39 -19.62 3.84
CA TRP A 217 -6.03 -20.50 2.72
C TRP A 217 -4.67 -20.18 2.11
N ILE A 218 -4.07 -19.03 2.44
CA ILE A 218 -2.74 -18.64 1.97
C ILE A 218 -1.71 -19.07 3.00
N ASN A 219 -0.74 -19.86 2.57
CA ASN A 219 0.38 -20.25 3.41
C ASN A 219 1.44 -19.14 3.44
N ALA A 220 1.86 -18.79 4.65
CA ALA A 220 2.83 -17.73 4.92
C ALA A 220 4.28 -18.25 5.08
N SER A 221 4.56 -19.50 4.69
CA SER A 221 5.93 -20.04 4.75
C SER A 221 6.90 -19.10 4.05
N GLN A 222 8.07 -18.96 4.64
CA GLN A 222 9.12 -18.15 4.08
C GLN A 222 9.72 -18.81 2.82
N VAL A 223 9.39 -20.04 2.45
CA VAL A 223 9.87 -20.65 1.19
C VAL A 223 8.76 -20.58 0.13
N CYS A 224 8.95 -19.78 -0.93
CA CYS A 224 7.88 -19.48 -1.89
C CYS A 224 7.28 -20.71 -2.57
N ASP A 225 8.09 -21.65 -3.04
CA ASP A 225 7.57 -22.81 -3.77
C ASP A 225 6.69 -23.67 -2.86
N VAL A 226 7.14 -23.90 -1.62
CA VAL A 226 6.38 -24.62 -0.60
C VAL A 226 5.10 -23.89 -0.25
N ALA A 227 5.17 -22.57 -0.08
CA ALA A 227 4.04 -21.75 0.31
C ALA A 227 2.98 -21.65 -0.82
N SER A 228 3.44 -21.52 -2.06
CA SER A 228 2.60 -21.52 -3.26
C SER A 228 1.89 -22.86 -3.42
N LEU A 229 2.62 -23.97 -3.34
CA LEU A 229 2.08 -25.32 -3.45
C LEU A 229 1.04 -25.61 -2.35
N ALA A 230 1.36 -25.31 -1.10
CA ALA A 230 0.42 -25.46 0.01
C ALA A 230 -0.85 -24.61 -0.21
N THR A 231 -0.70 -23.39 -0.72
CA THR A 231 -1.83 -22.51 -1.04
C THR A 231 -2.68 -23.08 -2.17
N LEU A 232 -2.09 -23.64 -3.22
CA LEU A 232 -2.82 -24.31 -4.29
C LEU A 232 -3.68 -25.46 -3.72
N HIS A 233 -3.10 -26.35 -2.92
CA HIS A 233 -3.84 -27.44 -2.29
C HIS A 233 -4.98 -26.97 -1.39
N ASN A 234 -4.79 -25.87 -0.65
CA ASN A 234 -5.85 -25.24 0.14
C ASN A 234 -6.98 -24.73 -0.77
N VAL A 235 -6.65 -24.08 -1.88
CA VAL A 235 -7.65 -23.60 -2.86
C VAL A 235 -8.43 -24.76 -3.50
N GLU A 236 -7.73 -25.83 -3.89
CA GLU A 236 -8.34 -27.04 -4.47
C GLU A 236 -9.31 -27.70 -3.49
N SER A 237 -8.91 -27.85 -2.23
CA SER A 237 -9.73 -28.48 -1.19
C SER A 237 -10.91 -27.63 -0.72
N SER A 238 -10.85 -26.31 -0.90
CA SER A 238 -11.88 -25.37 -0.45
C SER A 238 -13.08 -25.25 -1.40
N GLY A 239 -12.98 -25.77 -2.63
CA GLY A 239 -14.03 -25.60 -3.64
C GLY A 239 -14.18 -24.16 -4.14
N TYR A 240 -13.11 -23.36 -4.08
CA TYR A 240 -13.13 -21.97 -4.54
C TYR A 240 -13.07 -21.82 -6.06
N ILE A 241 -12.64 -22.88 -6.75
CA ILE A 241 -12.58 -22.97 -8.21
C ILE A 241 -13.78 -23.78 -8.72
N ARG A 242 -14.51 -23.22 -9.68
CA ARG A 242 -15.60 -23.90 -10.39
C ARG A 242 -15.13 -24.25 -11.80
N THR A 243 -14.82 -25.52 -12.04
CA THR A 243 -14.28 -25.98 -13.33
C THR A 243 -15.32 -26.04 -14.45
N ASP A 244 -16.61 -26.08 -14.13
CA ASP A 244 -17.71 -26.02 -15.09
C ASP A 244 -18.02 -24.59 -15.54
N LYS A 245 -17.75 -23.61 -14.66
CA LYS A 245 -17.97 -22.18 -14.88
C LYS A 245 -16.83 -21.36 -14.25
N PRO A 246 -15.63 -21.34 -14.86
CA PRO A 246 -14.44 -20.66 -14.33
C PRO A 246 -14.72 -19.23 -13.84
N GLU A 247 -15.48 -18.46 -14.60
CA GLU A 247 -15.86 -17.08 -14.30
C GLU A 247 -16.77 -16.91 -13.09
N LYS A 248 -17.34 -18.01 -12.58
CA LYS A 248 -18.17 -18.05 -11.36
C LYS A 248 -17.42 -18.59 -10.14
N SER A 249 -16.13 -18.83 -10.25
CA SER A 249 -15.28 -19.25 -9.14
C SER A 249 -15.31 -18.22 -8.01
N TRP A 250 -15.41 -18.69 -6.75
CA TRP A 250 -15.39 -17.80 -5.59
C TRP A 250 -14.06 -17.08 -5.46
N LEU A 251 -12.97 -17.72 -5.88
CA LEU A 251 -11.63 -17.11 -5.93
C LEU A 251 -11.57 -15.88 -6.86
N LEU A 252 -12.53 -15.72 -7.76
CA LEU A 252 -12.64 -14.59 -8.68
C LEU A 252 -13.72 -13.59 -8.25
N LEU A 253 -14.91 -14.08 -7.86
CA LEU A 253 -16.05 -13.21 -7.59
C LEU A 253 -16.00 -12.51 -6.23
N LYS A 254 -15.46 -13.17 -5.19
CA LYS A 254 -15.33 -12.57 -3.85
C LYS A 254 -14.41 -11.35 -3.85
N PRO A 255 -13.21 -11.38 -4.46
CA PRO A 255 -12.34 -10.21 -4.50
C PRO A 255 -12.78 -9.11 -5.50
N LEU A 256 -13.66 -9.40 -6.46
CA LEU A 256 -14.12 -8.44 -7.46
C LEU A 256 -15.12 -7.42 -6.86
N ALA A 257 -15.03 -6.17 -7.30
CA ALA A 257 -15.97 -5.12 -6.91
C ALA A 257 -17.42 -5.51 -7.25
N GLU A 258 -18.37 -5.23 -6.35
CA GLU A 258 -19.78 -5.58 -6.57
C GLU A 258 -20.37 -4.87 -7.80
N GLU A 259 -20.00 -3.61 -8.03
CA GLU A 259 -20.39 -2.84 -9.21
C GLU A 259 -19.83 -3.41 -10.53
N ALA A 260 -18.75 -4.20 -10.47
CA ALA A 260 -18.15 -4.89 -11.60
C ALA A 260 -18.68 -6.33 -11.77
N GLY A 261 -19.69 -6.72 -10.99
CA GLY A 261 -20.31 -8.05 -11.03
C GLY A 261 -19.72 -9.06 -10.03
N GLY A 262 -18.94 -8.58 -9.05
CA GLY A 262 -18.49 -9.36 -7.91
C GLY A 262 -19.60 -9.66 -6.89
N VAL A 263 -19.21 -10.21 -5.75
CA VAL A 263 -20.11 -10.45 -4.60
C VAL A 263 -19.47 -9.90 -3.33
N GLU A 264 -20.28 -9.66 -2.30
CA GLU A 264 -19.80 -9.18 -1.01
C GLU A 264 -18.64 -10.03 -0.45
N HIS A 265 -17.50 -9.37 -0.21
CA HIS A 265 -16.27 -10.00 0.30
C HIS A 265 -16.16 -9.96 1.83
N GLY A 266 -16.72 -8.94 2.49
CA GLY A 266 -16.44 -8.58 3.89
C GLY A 266 -15.10 -7.82 4.08
N GLY A 267 -14.10 -8.11 3.24
CA GLY A 267 -12.77 -7.47 3.24
C GLY A 267 -12.61 -6.24 2.33
N HIS A 268 -13.70 -5.70 1.76
CA HIS A 268 -13.72 -4.76 0.63
C HIS A 268 -13.12 -5.30 -0.69
N THR A 269 -13.29 -4.54 -1.77
CA THR A 269 -12.82 -4.85 -3.13
C THR A 269 -11.30 -5.05 -3.22
N LYS A 270 -10.86 -6.12 -3.89
CA LYS A 270 -9.44 -6.40 -4.22
C LYS A 270 -9.12 -6.29 -5.70
N PHE A 271 -10.13 -6.51 -6.55
CA PHE A 271 -10.08 -6.26 -7.98
C PHE A 271 -11.09 -5.17 -8.31
N LYS A 272 -10.59 -4.04 -8.82
CA LYS A 272 -11.43 -2.88 -9.10
C LYS A 272 -12.51 -3.20 -10.13
N ASP A 273 -12.14 -3.93 -11.16
CA ASP A 273 -12.98 -4.30 -12.29
C ASP A 273 -12.38 -5.54 -12.98
N GLN A 274 -12.98 -5.95 -14.09
CA GLN A 274 -12.49 -7.08 -14.88
C GLN A 274 -11.24 -6.72 -15.69
N GLU A 275 -10.83 -5.45 -15.78
CA GLU A 275 -9.59 -5.04 -16.47
C GLU A 275 -8.38 -5.03 -15.53
N ASP A 276 -8.61 -5.17 -14.21
CA ASP A 276 -7.55 -5.32 -13.22
C ASP A 276 -6.63 -6.51 -13.57
N VAL A 277 -5.32 -6.26 -13.62
CA VAL A 277 -4.32 -7.27 -13.99
C VAL A 277 -4.37 -8.48 -13.07
N ALA A 278 -4.66 -8.28 -11.78
CA ALA A 278 -4.79 -9.38 -10.83
C ALA A 278 -6.05 -10.22 -11.12
N TYR A 279 -7.17 -9.58 -11.49
CA TYR A 279 -8.38 -10.28 -11.92
C TYR A 279 -8.09 -11.16 -13.14
N GLN A 280 -7.43 -10.58 -14.15
CA GLN A 280 -7.08 -11.30 -15.38
C GLN A 280 -6.12 -12.47 -15.11
N ALA A 281 -5.16 -12.29 -14.21
CA ALA A 281 -4.25 -13.37 -13.80
C ALA A 281 -4.98 -14.53 -13.12
N PHE A 282 -5.91 -14.23 -12.21
CA PHE A 282 -6.72 -15.25 -11.55
C PHE A 282 -7.63 -15.96 -12.54
N LEU A 283 -8.34 -15.21 -13.39
CA LEU A 283 -9.21 -15.77 -14.41
C LEU A 283 -8.44 -16.71 -15.35
N TYR A 284 -7.25 -16.29 -15.80
CA TYR A 284 -6.40 -17.09 -16.66
C TYR A 284 -6.05 -18.45 -16.04
N PHE A 285 -5.55 -18.45 -14.80
CA PHE A 285 -5.27 -19.70 -14.08
C PHE A 285 -6.51 -20.59 -13.97
N ILE A 286 -7.63 -20.02 -13.52
CA ILE A 286 -8.86 -20.78 -13.27
C ILE A 286 -9.35 -21.43 -14.57
N GLN A 287 -9.28 -20.72 -15.70
CA GLN A 287 -9.62 -21.27 -17.02
C GLN A 287 -8.67 -22.39 -17.42
N ARG A 288 -7.35 -22.19 -17.31
CA ARG A 288 -6.35 -23.22 -17.64
C ARG A 288 -6.46 -24.46 -16.76
N TYR A 289 -6.69 -24.27 -15.46
CA TYR A 289 -6.93 -25.35 -14.50
C TYR A 289 -8.20 -26.13 -14.86
N ALA A 290 -9.30 -25.44 -15.17
CA ALA A 290 -10.55 -26.08 -15.60
C ALA A 290 -10.37 -26.88 -16.89
N GLU A 291 -9.66 -26.33 -17.89
CA GLU A 291 -9.30 -27.06 -19.11
C GLU A 291 -8.51 -28.34 -18.82
N CYS A 292 -7.55 -28.29 -17.90
CA CYS A 292 -6.76 -29.47 -17.54
C CYS A 292 -7.55 -30.52 -16.77
N LYS A 293 -8.47 -30.14 -15.88
CA LYS A 293 -9.30 -31.09 -15.12
C LYS A 293 -10.43 -31.71 -15.94
N ASN A 294 -10.83 -31.09 -17.06
CA ASN A 294 -11.90 -31.57 -17.93
C ASN A 294 -11.39 -32.36 -19.16
N ARG A 295 -10.08 -32.65 -19.24
CA ARG A 295 -9.47 -33.46 -20.30
C ARG A 295 -9.63 -34.96 -20.08
#